data_AF-A0A222FM61-F1
#
_entry.id   AF-A0A222FM61-F1
#
_cell.length_a   1.000
_cell.length_b   1.000
_cell.length_c   1.000
_cell.angle_alpha   90.00
_cell.angle_beta   90.00
_cell.angle_gamma   90.00
#
_symmetry.space_group_name_H-M   'P 1'
#
loop_
_entity.id
_entity.type
_entity.pdbx_description
1 polymer ?
#
loop_
_entity_poly.entity_id
_entity_poly.type
_entity_poly.pdbx_seq_one_letter_code
_entity_poly.pdbx_strand_id
1 'polypeptide(L)'
;MNLTLDELRDVIVRPTLQQLNCHNCASENLLVALALRHQRHGDHEKYPGLYPIDAALHLRLWDHCLAFEPDLASRIRGLASQREFLNNPHPELMINLRYATAIAWAAFLVFPTQLKQRHKELSSAQV
;
A
#
# COMPACT_ATOMS: atom_id res chain seq x y z
N MET A 1 7.64 0.94 18.91
CA MET A 1 6.76 2.12 19.02
C MET A 1 5.33 1.63 18.98
N ASN A 2 4.54 1.84 20.03
CA ASN A 2 3.11 1.49 20.01
C ASN A 2 2.33 2.74 19.61
N LEU A 3 1.90 2.80 18.34
CA LEU A 3 0.95 3.81 17.87
C LEU A 3 -0.45 3.37 18.29
N THR A 4 -1.21 4.28 18.87
CA THR A 4 -2.66 4.12 19.00
C THR A 4 -3.33 4.23 17.63
N LEU A 5 -4.58 3.77 17.52
CA LEU A 5 -5.33 3.87 16.26
C LEU A 5 -5.62 5.33 15.86
N ASP A 6 -5.83 6.20 16.85
CA ASP A 6 -6.03 7.63 16.61
C ASP A 6 -4.73 8.29 16.13
N GLU A 7 -3.58 7.95 16.74
CA GLU A 7 -2.27 8.43 16.24
C GLU A 7 -1.95 7.89 14.84
N LEU A 8 -2.24 6.61 14.56
CA LEU A 8 -2.08 6.05 13.21
C LEU A 8 -2.92 6.85 12.21
N ARG A 9 -4.17 7.14 12.55
CA ARG A 9 -5.07 7.91 11.70
C ARG A 9 -4.54 9.32 11.47
N ASP A 10 -4.25 10.05 12.54
CA ASP A 10 -3.99 11.49 12.48
C ASP A 10 -2.58 11.83 12.00
N VAL A 11 -1.59 10.98 12.30
CA VAL A 11 -0.17 11.25 11.98
C VAL A 11 0.26 10.60 10.66
N ILE A 12 -0.30 9.44 10.33
CA ILE A 12 0.11 8.66 9.15
C ILE A 12 -0.97 8.67 8.07
N VAL A 13 -2.17 8.17 8.36
CA VAL A 13 -3.18 7.91 7.31
C VAL A 13 -3.72 9.19 6.70
N ARG A 14 -4.28 10.09 7.53
CA ARG A 14 -4.86 11.35 7.05
C ARG A 14 -3.85 12.20 6.29
N PRO A 15 -2.64 12.47 6.82
CA PRO A 15 -1.67 13.30 6.11
C PRO A 15 -1.19 12.67 4.78
N THR A 16 -1.08 11.33 4.71
CA THR A 16 -0.71 10.64 3.48
C THR A 16 -1.79 10.82 2.41
N LEU A 17 -3.07 10.61 2.75
CA LEU A 17 -4.16 10.78 1.80
C LEU A 17 -4.33 12.24 1.36
N GLN A 18 -4.10 13.19 2.26
CA GLN A 18 -4.07 14.62 1.92
C GLN A 18 -2.96 14.94 0.93
N GLN A 19 -1.74 14.44 1.16
CA GLN A 19 -0.62 14.62 0.23
C GLN A 19 -0.88 14.01 -1.16
N LEU A 20 -1.64 12.92 -1.22
CA LEU A 20 -2.06 12.28 -2.47
C LEU A 20 -3.29 12.92 -3.12
N ASN A 21 -3.87 13.96 -2.52
CA ASN A 21 -5.11 14.62 -2.95
C ASN A 21 -6.30 13.66 -3.08
N CYS A 22 -6.38 12.62 -2.23
CA CYS A 22 -7.43 11.59 -2.27
C CYS A 22 -8.16 11.39 -0.93
N HIS A 23 -7.98 12.33 -0.01
CA HIS A 23 -8.53 12.28 1.35
C HIS A 23 -10.06 12.22 1.37
N ASN A 24 -10.60 11.23 2.10
CA ASN A 24 -11.99 11.15 2.51
C ASN A 24 -12.12 10.20 3.72
N CYS A 25 -13.18 10.38 4.53
CA CYS A 25 -13.37 9.61 5.76
C CYS A 25 -13.50 8.09 5.52
N ALA A 26 -14.06 7.67 4.39
CA ALA A 26 -14.19 6.25 4.05
C ALA A 26 -12.81 5.60 3.85
N SER A 27 -11.89 6.30 3.18
CA SER A 27 -10.53 5.83 2.95
C SER A 27 -9.72 5.76 4.24
N GLU A 28 -9.83 6.77 5.11
CA GLU A 28 -9.21 6.74 6.45
C GLU A 28 -9.72 5.54 7.26
N ASN A 29 -11.04 5.35 7.32
CA ASN A 29 -11.66 4.27 8.09
C ASN A 29 -11.20 2.90 7.58
N LEU A 30 -11.19 2.69 6.27
CA LEU A 30 -10.79 1.41 5.71
C LEU A 30 -9.32 1.11 5.94
N LEU A 31 -8.43 2.08 5.78
CA LEU A 31 -6.99 1.90 6.00
C LEU A 31 -6.69 1.60 7.47
N VAL A 32 -7.32 2.32 8.40
CA VAL A 32 -7.17 2.02 9.84
C VAL A 32 -7.72 0.63 10.17
N ALA A 33 -8.86 0.23 9.58
CA ALA A 33 -9.43 -1.10 9.79
C ALA A 33 -8.53 -2.22 9.22
N LEU A 34 -7.93 -2.01 8.04
CA LEU A 34 -6.98 -2.95 7.44
C LEU A 34 -5.74 -3.13 8.31
N ALA A 35 -5.16 -2.03 8.80
CA ALA A 35 -4.01 -2.05 9.70
C ALA A 35 -4.33 -2.77 11.01
N LEU A 36 -5.46 -2.45 11.66
CA LEU A 36 -5.90 -3.10 12.90
C LEU A 36 -6.13 -4.60 12.69
N ARG A 37 -6.79 -4.98 11.59
CA ARG A 37 -7.05 -6.38 11.27
C ARG A 37 -5.75 -7.14 11.06
N HIS A 38 -4.81 -6.57 10.31
CA HIS A 38 -3.51 -7.17 10.05
C HIS A 38 -2.68 -7.31 11.34
N GLN A 39 -2.68 -6.29 12.20
CA GLN A 39 -2.01 -6.37 13.49
C GLN A 39 -2.56 -7.50 14.37
N ARG A 40 -3.89 -7.71 14.39
CA ARG A 40 -4.54 -8.71 15.26
C ARG A 40 -4.55 -10.13 14.70
N HIS A 41 -4.62 -10.28 13.39
CA HIS A 41 -4.92 -11.56 12.72
C HIS A 41 -4.07 -11.83 11.47
N GLY A 42 -3.12 -10.94 11.17
CA GLY A 42 -2.26 -11.05 10.00
C GLY A 42 -1.19 -12.12 10.15
N ASP A 43 -0.80 -12.68 9.02
CA ASP A 43 0.42 -13.49 8.89
C ASP A 43 1.61 -12.53 8.75
N HIS A 44 2.28 -12.24 9.87
CA HIS A 44 3.41 -11.31 9.93
C HIS A 44 4.71 -11.91 9.39
N GLU A 45 4.79 -13.23 9.21
CA GLU A 45 5.93 -13.86 8.53
C GLU A 45 5.84 -13.59 7.02
N LYS A 46 4.63 -13.67 6.46
CA LYS A 46 4.39 -13.42 5.04
C LYS A 46 4.27 -11.92 4.71
N TYR A 47 3.71 -11.12 5.61
CA TYR A 47 3.43 -9.70 5.39
C TYR A 47 3.97 -8.87 6.57
N PRO A 48 5.28 -8.60 6.61
CA PRO A 48 5.96 -8.03 7.78
C PRO A 48 5.72 -6.52 8.00
N GLY A 49 4.81 -5.89 7.25
CA GLY A 49 4.51 -4.47 7.31
C GLY A 49 3.18 -4.15 8.01
N LEU A 50 2.80 -2.87 7.98
CA LEU A 50 1.54 -2.37 8.57
C LEU A 50 0.28 -2.95 7.90
N TYR A 51 0.40 -3.30 6.62
CA TYR A 51 -0.70 -3.79 5.78
C TYR A 51 -0.34 -5.17 5.19
N PRO A 52 -1.33 -6.00 4.81
CA PRO A 52 -1.10 -7.32 4.25
C PRO A 52 -0.64 -7.23 2.78
N ILE A 53 0.56 -6.71 2.55
CA ILE A 53 1.13 -6.43 1.23
C ILE A 53 2.48 -7.13 1.12
N ASP A 54 2.57 -8.12 0.23
CA ASP A 54 3.82 -8.80 -0.09
C ASP A 54 4.53 -8.17 -1.28
N ALA A 55 5.77 -8.62 -1.53
CA ALA A 55 6.57 -8.17 -2.65
C ALA A 55 5.87 -8.40 -4.01
N ALA A 56 5.13 -9.49 -4.15
CA ALA A 56 4.43 -9.81 -5.39
C ALA A 56 3.27 -8.85 -5.68
N LEU A 57 2.46 -8.52 -4.67
CA LEU A 57 1.39 -7.52 -4.78
C LEU A 57 1.98 -6.14 -5.07
N HIS A 58 3.08 -5.79 -4.40
CA HIS A 58 3.77 -4.53 -4.61
C HIS A 58 4.25 -4.37 -6.06
N LEU A 59 4.94 -5.38 -6.61
CA LEU A 59 5.38 -5.37 -8.01
C LEU A 59 4.20 -5.26 -8.97
N ARG A 60 3.16 -6.09 -8.80
CA ARG A 60 1.97 -6.03 -9.67
C ARG A 60 1.31 -4.66 -9.65
N LEU A 61 1.23 -4.01 -8.50
CA LEU A 61 0.67 -2.66 -8.42
C LEU A 61 1.51 -1.66 -9.23
N TRP A 62 2.84 -1.72 -9.11
CA TRP A 62 3.72 -0.85 -9.87
C TRP A 62 3.64 -1.11 -11.38
N ASP A 63 3.83 -2.36 -11.78
CA ASP A 63 3.96 -2.74 -13.19
C ASP A 63 2.63 -2.68 -13.94
N HIS A 64 1.52 -2.99 -13.27
CA HIS A 64 0.23 -3.17 -13.94
C HIS A 64 -0.81 -2.10 -13.61
N CYS A 65 -0.55 -1.21 -12.65
CA CYS A 65 -1.47 -0.12 -12.33
C CYS A 65 -0.76 1.24 -12.39
N LEU A 66 0.26 1.45 -11.55
CA LEU A 66 0.93 2.75 -11.45
C LEU A 66 1.71 3.11 -12.71
N ALA A 67 2.25 2.14 -13.45
CA ALA A 67 2.87 2.37 -14.75
C ALA A 67 1.94 3.09 -15.77
N PHE A 68 0.62 2.97 -15.60
CA PHE A 68 -0.38 3.60 -16.46
C PHE A 68 -0.95 4.90 -15.89
N GLU A 69 -0.53 5.30 -14.68
CA GLU A 69 -0.98 6.50 -13.97
C GLU A 69 0.25 7.30 -13.50
N PRO A 70 1.03 7.90 -14.43
CA PRO A 70 2.37 8.42 -14.16
C PRO A 70 2.39 9.52 -13.09
N ASP A 71 1.37 10.38 -13.06
CA ASP A 71 1.25 11.43 -12.05
C ASP A 71 1.03 10.84 -10.66
N LEU A 72 0.22 9.79 -10.55
CA LEU A 72 -0.01 9.12 -9.27
C LEU A 72 1.23 8.32 -8.85
N ALA A 73 1.85 7.61 -9.79
CA ALA A 73 3.10 6.90 -9.58
C ALA A 73 4.19 7.83 -9.03
N SER A 74 4.33 9.02 -9.62
CA SER A 74 5.26 10.06 -9.17
C SER A 74 4.97 10.52 -7.73
N ARG A 75 3.69 10.83 -7.41
CA ARG A 75 3.29 11.23 -6.06
C ARG A 75 3.56 10.15 -5.01
N ILE A 76 3.24 8.89 -5.31
CA ILE A 76 3.50 7.76 -4.42
C ILE A 76 5.01 7.51 -4.28
N ARG A 77 5.75 7.55 -5.38
CA ARG A 77 7.21 7.39 -5.40
C ARG A 77 7.91 8.45 -4.56
N GLY A 78 7.40 9.69 -4.58
CA GLY A 78 7.91 10.81 -3.79
C GLY A 78 7.76 10.64 -2.27
N LEU A 79 6.96 9.67 -1.81
CA LEU A 79 6.88 9.30 -0.39
C LEU A 79 8.00 8.35 0.04
N ALA A 80 8.60 7.61 -0.89
CA ALA A 80 9.66 6.65 -0.60
C ALA A 80 11.04 7.33 -0.56
N SER A 81 12.04 6.62 -0.03
CA SER A 81 13.43 7.04 -0.13
C SER A 81 13.84 7.19 -1.60
N GLN A 82 14.67 8.19 -1.90
CA GLN A 82 15.05 8.45 -3.29
C GLN A 82 16.00 7.37 -3.84
N ARG A 83 17.06 7.04 -3.11
CA ARG A 83 18.13 6.14 -3.59
C ARG A 83 17.79 4.67 -3.38
N GLU A 84 17.43 4.28 -2.16
CA GLU A 84 17.25 2.85 -1.83
C GLU A 84 16.07 2.23 -2.58
N PHE A 85 14.98 2.97 -2.77
CA PHE A 85 13.84 2.47 -3.52
C PHE A 85 14.19 2.03 -4.96
N LEU A 86 15.11 2.73 -5.65
CA LEU A 86 15.49 2.35 -7.02
C LEU A 86 16.25 1.02 -7.07
N ASN A 87 16.92 0.64 -5.98
CA ASN A 87 17.70 -0.59 -5.89
C ASN A 87 16.85 -1.74 -5.31
N ASN A 88 16.10 -1.46 -4.24
CA ASN A 88 15.23 -2.42 -3.57
C ASN A 88 14.02 -1.69 -2.96
N PRO A 89 12.86 -1.70 -3.63
CA PRO A 89 11.69 -0.92 -3.19
C PRO A 89 10.87 -1.62 -2.09
N HIS A 90 11.04 -2.92 -1.87
CA HIS A 90 10.22 -3.70 -0.93
C HIS A 90 10.36 -3.33 0.55
N PRO A 91 11.57 -3.04 1.08
CA PRO A 91 11.74 -2.65 2.49
C PRO A 91 10.89 -1.46 2.91
N GLU A 92 10.53 -0.56 1.98
CA GLU A 92 9.71 0.62 2.25
C GLU A 92 8.32 0.27 2.80
N LEU A 93 7.78 -0.91 2.47
CA LEU A 93 6.52 -1.40 3.02
C LEU A 93 6.59 -1.64 4.53
N MET A 94 7.79 -1.85 5.07
CA MET A 94 8.04 -2.09 6.49
C MET A 94 8.52 -0.83 7.21
N ILE A 95 9.46 -0.10 6.60
CA ILE A 95 10.18 0.99 7.28
C ILE A 95 9.53 2.36 7.08
N ASN A 96 8.65 2.51 6.10
CA ASN A 96 8.04 3.78 5.74
C ASN A 96 6.52 3.69 5.75
N LEU A 97 5.92 4.02 6.90
CA LEU A 97 4.48 3.89 7.11
C LEU A 97 3.65 4.73 6.13
N ARG A 98 4.13 5.92 5.75
CA ARG A 98 3.42 6.77 4.76
C ARG A 98 3.41 6.11 3.39
N TYR A 99 4.55 5.59 2.95
CA TYR A 99 4.64 4.84 1.70
C TYR A 99 3.77 3.57 1.74
N ALA A 100 3.86 2.78 2.81
CA ALA A 100 3.03 1.59 3.01
C ALA A 100 1.53 1.93 2.96
N THR A 101 1.10 3.03 3.58
CA THR A 101 -0.28 3.52 3.51
C THR A 101 -0.68 3.92 2.10
N ALA A 102 0.18 4.61 1.35
CA ALA A 102 -0.09 4.97 -0.03
C ALA A 102 -0.28 3.74 -0.93
N ILE A 103 0.57 2.71 -0.76
CA ILE A 103 0.47 1.45 -1.49
C ILE A 103 -0.79 0.67 -1.09
N ALA A 104 -1.13 0.62 0.21
CA ALA A 104 -2.37 0.02 0.67
C ALA A 104 -3.61 0.71 0.08
N TRP A 105 -3.60 2.04 0.05
CA TRP A 105 -4.67 2.81 -0.56
C TRP A 105 -4.82 2.48 -2.05
N ALA A 106 -3.73 2.53 -2.80
CA ALA A 106 -3.75 2.22 -4.23
C ALA A 106 -4.20 0.77 -4.49
N ALA A 107 -3.69 -0.21 -3.75
CA ALA A 107 -3.99 -1.62 -3.97
C ALA A 107 -5.43 -2.01 -3.59
N PHE A 108 -5.94 -1.52 -2.45
CA PHE A 108 -7.20 -2.00 -1.89
C PHE A 108 -8.39 -1.08 -2.16
N LEU A 109 -8.16 0.21 -2.46
CA LEU A 109 -9.23 1.18 -2.73
C LEU A 109 -9.28 1.59 -4.20
N VAL A 110 -8.13 1.82 -4.84
CA VAL A 110 -8.09 2.39 -6.20
C VAL A 110 -8.13 1.29 -7.27
N PHE A 111 -7.29 0.25 -7.12
CA PHE A 111 -7.15 -0.82 -8.11
C PHE A 111 -7.55 -2.23 -7.65
N PRO A 112 -8.54 -2.42 -6.76
CA PRO A 112 -8.84 -3.75 -6.22
C PRO A 112 -9.31 -4.74 -7.30
N THR A 113 -9.97 -4.25 -8.35
CA THR A 113 -10.51 -5.09 -9.42
C THR A 113 -9.41 -5.51 -10.41
N GLN A 114 -8.57 -4.58 -10.83
CA GLN A 114 -7.46 -4.80 -11.76
C GLN A 114 -6.48 -5.84 -11.20
N LEU A 115 -6.16 -5.73 -9.91
CA LEU A 115 -5.28 -6.68 -9.23
C LEU A 115 -5.92 -8.08 -9.06
N LYS A 116 -7.24 -8.17 -8.93
CA LYS A 116 -7.97 -9.46 -8.83
C LYS A 116 -8.12 -10.16 -10.19
N GLN A 117 -8.43 -9.41 -11.25
CA GLN A 117 -8.64 -9.97 -12.60
C GLN A 117 -7.34 -10.57 -13.15
N ARG A 118 -6.22 -9.85 -13.02
CA ARG A 118 -4.92 -10.29 -13.52
C ARG A 118 -4.29 -11.42 -12.71
N HIS A 119 -4.60 -11.55 -11.42
CA HIS A 119 -4.19 -12.73 -10.64
C HIS A 119 -4.83 -14.02 -11.18
N LYS A 120 -6.10 -13.95 -11.63
CA LYS A 120 -6.77 -15.11 -12.25
C LYS A 120 -6.12 -15.45 -13.59
N GLU A 121 -5.83 -14.46 -14.43
CA GLU A 121 -5.20 -14.65 -15.75
C GLU A 121 -3.80 -15.31 -15.66
N LEU A 122 -2.96 -14.83 -14.73
CA LEU A 122 -1.62 -15.40 -14.49
C LEU A 122 -1.68 -16.82 -13.90
N SER A 123 -2.65 -17.10 -13.03
CA SER A 123 -2.87 -18.44 -12.48
C SER A 123 -3.46 -19.42 -13.50
N SER A 124 -4.17 -18.94 -14.52
CA SER A 124 -4.70 -19.76 -15.62
C SER A 124 -3.71 -19.97 -16.77
N ALA A 125 -2.68 -19.13 -16.90
CA ALA A 125 -1.63 -19.27 -17.92
C ALA A 125 -0.51 -20.25 -17.50
N GLN A 126 -0.58 -20.81 -16.29
CA GLN A 126 0.37 -21.77 -15.73
C GLN A 126 -0.18 -23.22 -15.72
N VAL A 127 -1.25 -23.49 -16.48
CA VAL A 127 -1.86 -24.83 -16.64
C VAL A 127 -1.81 -25.26 -18.10
#